data_AF-A0A3D4HJ62-F1
#
_entry.id   AF-A0A3D4HJ62-F1
#
_cell.length_a   1.000
_cell.length_b   1.000
_cell.length_c   1.000
_cell.angle_alpha   90.00
_cell.angle_beta   90.00
_cell.angle_gamma   90.00
#
_symmetry.space_group_name_H-M   'P 1'
#
loop_
_entity.id
_entity.type
_entity.pdbx_description
1 polymer ?
#
loop_
_entity_poly.entity_id
_entity_poly.type
_entity_poly.pdbx_seq_one_letter_code
_entity_poly.pdbx_strand_id
1 'polypeptide(L)'
;MNTPVIEVNELSKRYQLGSIGHQSLRDSLESYWRKIFNKAPITNYEDNTGGRWEAEGPRAKSTLPKSIWALNKVSFSLQAGETLGIIGRNGAGKSTLLKVLSRITEPTNGSARVQGRVASLLEVGTGFHPELTGRENIFLNGAILGMKRSEIKKKFDEIVHFSEVEAFIDTPVKRYSIGMTVRLAFAVAAHLDSD
;
A
#
# COMPACT_ATOMS: atom_id res chain seq x y z
N MET A 1 5.08 23.55 19.73
CA MET A 1 5.54 23.23 18.35
C MET A 1 4.58 22.18 17.82
N ASN A 2 3.90 22.46 16.71
CA ASN A 2 2.90 21.56 16.15
C ASN A 2 3.62 20.33 15.58
N THR A 3 3.32 19.14 16.07
CA THR A 3 3.94 17.91 15.56
C THR A 3 3.21 17.51 14.28
N PRO A 4 3.90 17.24 13.15
CA PRO A 4 3.23 16.85 11.91
C PRO A 4 2.40 15.57 12.11
N VAL A 5 1.22 15.51 11.49
CA VAL A 5 0.34 14.33 11.51
C VAL A 5 0.89 13.22 10.64
N ILE A 6 1.54 13.58 9.52
CA ILE A 6 2.29 12.65 8.68
C ILE A 6 3.72 13.17 8.53
N GLU A 7 4.69 12.30 8.79
CA GLU A 7 6.11 12.60 8.65
C GLU A 7 6.79 11.46 7.90
N VAL A 8 7.38 11.76 6.75
CA VAL A 8 8.06 10.80 5.88
C VAL A 8 9.50 11.25 5.71
N ASN A 9 10.44 10.37 6.06
CA ASN A 9 11.88 10.67 6.07
C ASN A 9 12.65 9.61 5.26
N GLU A 10 13.25 10.05 4.14
CA GLU A 10 14.10 9.28 3.23
C GLU A 10 13.48 7.93 2.80
N LEU A 11 12.16 7.92 2.63
CA LEU A 11 11.37 6.73 2.41
C LEU A 11 11.70 6.09 1.06
N SER A 12 12.13 4.83 1.10
CA SER A 12 12.48 4.06 -0.08
C SER A 12 11.84 2.67 -0.04
N LYS A 13 11.39 2.18 -1.19
CA LYS A 13 10.76 0.87 -1.34
C LYS A 13 11.21 0.21 -2.62
N ARG A 14 11.83 -0.97 -2.49
CA ARG A 14 12.26 -1.82 -3.60
C ARG A 14 11.40 -3.07 -3.68
N TYR A 15 10.92 -3.39 -4.87
CA TYR A 15 10.28 -4.67 -5.18
C TYR A 15 11.23 -5.55 -5.97
N GLN A 16 11.20 -6.85 -5.75
CA GLN A 16 11.83 -7.83 -6.63
C GLN A 16 10.84 -8.22 -7.72
N LEU A 17 11.29 -8.22 -8.98
CA LEU A 17 10.50 -8.59 -10.14
C LEU A 17 10.90 -10.01 -10.55
N GLY A 18 9.92 -10.92 -10.61
CA GLY A 18 10.10 -12.34 -10.89
C GLY A 18 8.99 -13.16 -10.25
N SER A 19 8.75 -14.37 -10.75
CA SER A 19 7.78 -15.29 -10.18
C SER A 19 8.05 -15.51 -8.70
N ILE A 20 6.99 -15.48 -7.90
CA ILE A 20 6.96 -15.98 -6.52
C ILE A 20 7.19 -17.50 -6.61
N GLY A 21 8.45 -17.89 -6.82
CA GLY A 21 8.94 -19.25 -6.71
C GLY A 21 9.88 -19.25 -5.53
N HIS A 22 9.67 -20.15 -4.58
CA HIS A 22 10.48 -20.35 -3.39
C HIS A 22 11.98 -20.17 -3.68
N GLN A 23 12.53 -18.98 -3.37
CA GLN A 23 13.98 -18.86 -3.22
C GLN A 23 14.32 -19.63 -1.96
N SER A 24 15.17 -20.64 -2.13
CA SER A 24 15.47 -21.61 -1.10
C SER A 24 16.10 -20.92 0.11
N LEU A 25 15.84 -21.42 1.32
CA LEU A 25 16.51 -20.94 2.54
C LEU A 25 18.05 -20.93 2.40
N ARG A 26 18.59 -21.75 1.48
CA ARG A 26 20.02 -21.84 1.12
C ARG A 26 20.54 -20.57 0.44
N ASP A 27 19.77 -19.93 -0.43
CA ASP A 27 20.17 -18.69 -1.12
C ASP A 27 20.22 -17.47 -0.17
N SER A 28 19.31 -17.45 0.82
CA SER A 28 19.29 -16.43 1.87
C SER A 28 20.47 -16.60 2.85
N LEU A 29 20.90 -17.84 3.08
CA LEU A 29 22.10 -18.13 3.85
C LEU A 29 23.35 -17.69 3.09
N GLU A 30 23.54 -18.06 1.82
CA GLU A 30 24.75 -17.70 1.06
C GLU A 30 25.02 -16.18 1.00
N SER A 31 23.96 -15.38 0.87
CA SER A 31 24.07 -13.92 0.85
C SER A 31 24.44 -13.32 2.22
N TYR A 32 24.07 -13.98 3.32
CA TYR A 32 24.47 -13.63 4.69
C TYR A 32 25.90 -14.08 5.00
N TRP A 33 26.29 -15.31 4.62
CA TRP A 33 27.65 -15.83 4.78
C TRP A 33 28.69 -15.02 3.99
N ARG A 34 28.38 -14.59 2.76
CA ARG A 34 29.28 -13.71 1.98
C ARG A 34 29.50 -12.34 2.64
N LYS A 35 28.52 -11.81 3.36
CA LYS A 35 28.63 -10.54 4.11
C LYS A 35 29.46 -10.66 5.39
N ILE A 36 29.47 -11.84 6.02
CA ILE A 36 30.17 -12.06 7.29
C ILE A 36 31.63 -12.46 7.06
N PHE A 37 31.93 -13.22 6.01
CA PHE A 37 33.26 -13.83 5.84
C PHE A 37 34.24 -13.06 4.94
N ASN A 38 33.80 -12.11 4.11
CA ASN A 38 34.70 -11.31 3.26
C ASN A 38 34.77 -9.83 3.68
N LYS A 39 35.78 -9.48 4.48
CA LYS A 39 36.36 -8.14 4.50
C LYS A 39 37.21 -7.96 3.23
N ALA A 40 36.69 -7.24 2.24
CA ALA A 40 37.47 -6.65 1.14
C ALA A 40 36.81 -5.32 0.72
N PRO A 41 37.60 -4.33 0.27
CA PRO A 41 37.31 -2.91 0.46
C PRO A 41 36.21 -2.39 -0.46
N ILE A 42 35.52 -1.36 0.04
CA ILE A 42 34.53 -0.56 -0.66
C ILE A 42 35.27 0.22 -1.76
N THR A 43 35.22 -0.26 -3.00
CA THR A 43 35.62 0.54 -4.16
C THR A 43 34.45 1.43 -4.55
N ASN A 44 34.71 2.74 -4.60
CA ASN A 44 33.80 3.76 -5.09
C ASN A 44 33.49 3.49 -6.56
N TYR A 45 32.21 3.36 -6.91
CA TYR A 45 31.75 3.40 -8.29
C TYR A 45 31.15 4.78 -8.54
N GLU A 46 31.99 5.70 -9.04
CA GLU A 46 31.57 6.91 -9.73
C GLU A 46 31.21 6.52 -11.17
N ASP A 47 29.92 6.51 -11.50
CA ASP A 47 29.50 6.42 -12.90
C ASP A 47 29.37 7.83 -13.49
N ASN A 48 30.47 8.29 -14.07
CA ASN A 48 30.53 9.44 -14.95
C ASN A 48 30.99 8.96 -16.33
N THR A 49 30.07 8.52 -17.18
CA THR A 49 30.32 8.41 -18.64
C THR A 49 29.04 8.62 -19.43
N GLY A 50 28.92 9.81 -20.02
CA GLY A 50 28.23 9.96 -21.29
C GLY A 50 28.98 9.14 -22.36
N GLY A 51 28.25 8.30 -23.09
CA GLY A 51 28.85 7.40 -24.08
C GLY A 51 27.81 6.78 -24.99
N ARG A 52 27.53 7.47 -26.10
CA ARG A 52 27.38 6.94 -27.46
C ARG A 52 26.63 5.60 -27.64
N TRP A 53 25.43 5.69 -28.22
CA TRP A 53 24.66 4.56 -28.74
C TRP A 53 25.29 4.06 -30.04
N GLU A 54 26.04 2.97 -29.99
CA GLU A 54 26.37 2.15 -31.16
C GLU A 54 25.53 0.86 -31.08
N ALA A 55 24.68 0.69 -32.09
CA ALA A 55 23.81 -0.45 -32.26
C ALA A 55 24.59 -1.61 -32.87
N GLU A 56 24.43 -2.83 -32.33
CA GLU A 56 24.52 -4.09 -33.08
C GLU A 56 24.15 -5.30 -32.20
N GLY A 57 23.31 -6.21 -32.72
CA GLY A 57 23.12 -7.57 -32.15
C GLY A 57 21.67 -8.09 -32.07
N PRO A 58 21.31 -9.21 -32.74
CA PRO A 58 19.97 -9.77 -32.73
C PRO A 58 19.71 -10.68 -31.50
N ARG A 59 18.54 -10.50 -30.87
CA ARG A 59 18.04 -11.17 -29.64
C ARG A 59 18.71 -10.75 -28.33
N ALA A 60 18.55 -9.47 -27.96
CA ALA A 60 18.53 -9.11 -26.55
C ALA A 60 17.34 -9.82 -25.88
N LYS A 61 17.60 -10.91 -25.15
CA LYS A 61 16.68 -11.36 -24.10
C LYS A 61 16.41 -10.12 -23.25
N SER A 62 15.17 -9.65 -23.19
CA SER A 62 14.82 -8.52 -22.33
C SER A 62 15.12 -8.94 -20.90
N THR A 63 16.30 -8.59 -20.40
CA THR A 63 16.68 -8.80 -19.02
C THR A 63 15.87 -7.80 -18.22
N LEU A 64 14.59 -8.12 -17.97
CA LEU A 64 13.77 -7.33 -17.08
C LEU A 64 14.55 -7.22 -15.76
N PRO A 65 14.72 -5.99 -15.24
CA PRO A 65 15.51 -5.80 -14.04
C PRO A 65 14.92 -6.66 -12.91
N LYS A 66 15.75 -7.45 -12.23
CA LYS A 66 15.33 -8.33 -11.13
C LYS A 66 14.72 -7.58 -9.95
N SER A 67 14.88 -6.26 -9.89
CA SER A 67 14.27 -5.41 -8.88
C SER A 67 13.98 -4.02 -9.41
N ILE A 68 12.93 -3.39 -8.90
CA ILE A 68 12.51 -2.03 -9.20
C ILE A 68 12.39 -1.21 -7.91
N TRP A 69 12.93 0.00 -7.92
CA TRP A 69 12.66 0.99 -6.89
C TRP A 69 11.33 1.66 -7.18
N ALA A 70 10.32 1.38 -6.37
CA ALA A 70 9.01 2.03 -6.48
C ALA A 70 8.96 3.36 -5.72
N LEU A 71 9.77 3.51 -4.66
CA LEU A 71 10.02 4.77 -3.98
C LEU A 71 11.52 4.90 -3.75
N ASN A 72 12.08 6.09 -3.93
CA ASN A 72 13.50 6.36 -3.73
C ASN A 72 13.66 7.68 -2.98
N LYS A 73 14.06 7.60 -1.71
CA LYS A 73 14.37 8.73 -0.83
C LYS A 73 13.31 9.84 -0.81
N VAL A 74 12.06 9.46 -0.62
CA VAL A 74 10.93 10.39 -0.53
C VAL A 74 10.88 10.99 0.88
N SER A 75 10.86 12.33 0.98
CA SER A 75 10.80 13.04 2.27
C SER A 75 9.76 14.17 2.21
N PHE A 76 8.81 14.19 3.14
CA PHE A 76 7.83 15.27 3.29
C PHE A 76 7.16 15.23 4.67
N SER A 77 6.51 16.32 5.06
CA SER A 77 5.68 16.37 6.26
C SER A 77 4.34 17.02 5.92
N LEU A 78 3.29 16.61 6.64
CA LEU A 78 1.94 17.14 6.51
C LEU A 78 1.43 17.54 7.90
N GLN A 79 0.89 18.75 8.00
CA GLN A 79 0.26 19.27 9.21
C GLN A 79 -1.23 18.91 9.24
N ALA A 80 -1.83 18.95 10.42
CA ALA A 80 -3.27 18.74 10.57
C ALA A 80 -4.06 19.77 9.73
N GLY A 81 -5.04 19.29 8.97
CA GLY A 81 -5.87 20.12 8.08
C GLY A 81 -5.25 20.41 6.70
N GLU A 82 -4.01 20.01 6.44
CA GLU A 82 -3.41 20.14 5.10
C GLU A 82 -3.87 19.01 4.17
N THR A 83 -4.01 19.34 2.88
CA THR A 83 -4.34 18.38 1.83
C THR A 83 -3.12 18.10 0.96
N LEU A 84 -2.72 16.83 0.86
CA LEU A 84 -1.61 16.39 -0.01
C LEU A 84 -2.12 15.76 -1.30
N GLY A 85 -1.86 16.42 -2.43
CA GLY A 85 -2.09 15.84 -3.76
C GLY A 85 -0.89 15.04 -4.28
N ILE A 86 -1.04 13.73 -4.49
CA ILE A 86 0.00 12.87 -5.07
C ILE A 86 -0.33 12.60 -6.55
N ILE A 87 0.40 13.25 -7.45
CA ILE A 87 0.21 13.11 -8.91
C ILE A 87 1.45 12.54 -9.59
N GLY A 88 1.26 11.87 -10.72
CA GLY A 88 2.36 11.29 -11.49
C GLY A 88 1.89 10.19 -12.45
N ARG A 89 2.76 9.76 -13.36
CA ARG A 89 2.46 8.71 -14.36
C ARG A 89 2.17 7.35 -13.70
N ASN A 90 1.61 6.42 -14.47
CA ASN A 90 1.49 5.03 -14.03
C ASN A 90 2.87 4.45 -13.73
N GLY A 91 3.00 3.69 -12.63
CA GLY A 91 4.29 3.17 -12.17
C GLY A 91 5.15 4.16 -11.36
N ALA A 92 4.75 5.41 -11.18
CA ALA A 92 5.51 6.41 -10.41
C ALA A 92 5.58 6.16 -8.89
N GLY A 93 5.04 5.05 -8.37
CA GLY A 93 5.10 4.72 -6.94
C GLY A 93 3.96 5.24 -6.07
N LYS A 94 2.96 5.94 -6.63
CA LYS A 94 1.83 6.52 -5.87
C LYS A 94 1.13 5.51 -4.95
N SER A 95 0.70 4.38 -5.51
CA SER A 95 0.05 3.31 -4.74
C SER A 95 1.00 2.67 -3.74
N THR A 96 2.30 2.62 -4.03
CA THR A 96 3.32 2.12 -3.09
C THR A 96 3.47 3.06 -1.90
N LEU A 97 3.51 4.37 -2.13
CA LEU A 97 3.56 5.38 -1.07
C LEU A 97 2.33 5.25 -0.16
N LEU A 98 1.14 5.18 -0.75
CA LEU A 98 -0.11 5.02 0.02
C LEU A 98 -0.11 3.71 0.83
N LYS A 99 0.38 2.60 0.25
CA LYS A 99 0.51 1.32 0.98
C LYS A 99 1.48 1.39 2.16
N VAL A 100 2.55 2.17 2.05
CA VAL A 100 3.47 2.37 3.18
C VAL A 100 2.81 3.24 4.26
N LEU A 101 2.18 4.36 3.86
CA LEU A 101 1.49 5.25 4.80
C LEU A 101 0.34 4.55 5.54
N SER A 102 -0.40 3.68 4.86
CA SER A 102 -1.45 2.84 5.44
C SER A 102 -0.93 1.58 6.13
N ARG A 103 0.39 1.44 6.29
CA ARG A 103 1.06 0.30 6.97
C ARG A 103 0.76 -1.08 6.37
N ILE A 104 0.36 -1.15 5.10
CA ILE A 104 0.16 -2.41 4.37
C ILE A 104 1.49 -3.05 3.99
N THR A 105 2.49 -2.23 3.70
CA THR A 105 3.84 -2.71 3.38
C THR A 105 4.90 -1.90 4.09
N GLU A 106 5.92 -2.58 4.60
CA GLU A 106 7.03 -1.92 5.25
C GLU A 106 7.96 -1.23 4.24
N PRO A 107 8.59 -0.10 4.60
CA PRO A 107 9.66 0.48 3.80
C PRO A 107 10.84 -0.48 3.64
N THR A 108 11.62 -0.33 2.57
CA THR A 108 12.94 -0.96 2.48
C THR A 108 13.99 -0.17 3.26
N ASN A 109 13.91 1.16 3.19
CA ASN A 109 14.73 2.10 3.97
C ASN A 109 13.92 3.35 4.30
N GLY A 110 14.40 4.12 5.28
CA GLY A 110 13.72 5.32 5.76
C GLY A 110 12.58 5.01 6.72
N SER A 111 11.72 6.00 6.96
CA SER A 111 10.59 5.86 7.88
C SER A 111 9.39 6.68 7.44
N ALA A 112 8.20 6.22 7.82
CA ALA A 112 6.95 6.95 7.70
C ALA A 112 6.21 6.85 9.04
N ARG A 113 5.98 8.00 9.67
CA ARG A 113 5.21 8.14 10.90
C ARG A 113 3.88 8.77 10.55
N VAL A 114 2.80 8.15 11.03
CA VAL A 114 1.45 8.71 10.91
C VAL A 114 0.81 8.68 12.28
N GLN A 115 0.34 9.83 12.74
CA GLN A 115 -0.50 10.00 13.93
C GLN A 115 -1.95 9.75 13.52
N GLY A 116 -2.71 8.99 14.33
CA GLY A 116 -4.10 8.65 14.02
C GLY A 116 -4.28 7.42 13.13
N ARG A 117 -5.50 7.27 12.59
CA ARG A 117 -5.93 6.15 11.73
C ARG A 117 -5.95 6.61 10.27
N VAL A 118 -5.33 5.84 9.39
CA VAL A 118 -5.36 6.10 7.94
C VAL A 118 -6.28 5.10 7.26
N ALA A 119 -7.43 5.57 6.76
CA ALA A 119 -8.21 4.82 5.78
C ALA A 119 -7.68 5.06 4.37
N SER A 120 -7.19 4.02 3.71
CA SER A 120 -6.90 4.09 2.27
C SER A 120 -8.16 3.70 1.50
N LEU A 121 -8.76 4.68 0.79
CA LEU A 121 -9.93 4.43 -0.07
C LEU A 121 -9.66 3.43 -1.20
N LEU A 122 -8.38 3.15 -1.51
CA LEU A 122 -7.97 2.24 -2.57
C LEU A 122 -8.32 0.78 -2.31
N GLU A 123 -8.54 0.39 -1.04
CA GLU A 123 -8.66 -1.01 -0.63
C GLU A 123 -10.03 -1.33 0.00
N VAL A 124 -10.97 -0.39 -0.04
CA VAL A 124 -12.20 -0.49 0.76
C VAL A 124 -13.12 -1.63 0.28
N GLY A 125 -12.88 -2.17 -0.92
CA GLY A 125 -13.58 -3.35 -1.44
C GLY A 125 -12.90 -4.71 -1.18
N THR A 126 -11.64 -4.76 -0.74
CA THR A 126 -10.86 -6.02 -0.67
C THR A 126 -11.08 -6.82 0.61
N GLY A 127 -11.80 -6.26 1.59
CA GLY A 127 -12.16 -6.93 2.85
C GLY A 127 -13.56 -7.57 2.87
N PHE A 128 -14.33 -7.48 1.78
CA PHE A 128 -15.67 -8.10 1.72
C PHE A 128 -15.58 -9.61 1.56
N HIS A 129 -16.27 -10.33 2.43
CA HIS A 129 -16.47 -11.77 2.31
C HIS A 129 -17.74 -12.05 1.48
N PRO A 130 -17.64 -12.77 0.36
CA PRO A 130 -18.73 -12.92 -0.61
C PRO A 130 -19.94 -13.68 -0.08
N GLU A 131 -19.71 -14.64 0.83
CA GLU A 131 -20.77 -15.43 1.46
C GLU A 131 -21.49 -14.71 2.62
N LEU A 132 -20.91 -13.62 3.14
CA LEU A 132 -21.52 -12.86 4.22
C LEU A 132 -22.50 -11.83 3.66
N THR A 133 -23.50 -11.49 4.46
CA THR A 133 -24.46 -10.41 4.17
C THR A 133 -23.78 -9.05 4.16
N GLY A 134 -24.43 -8.03 3.59
CA GLY A 134 -23.96 -6.65 3.69
C GLY A 134 -23.77 -6.21 5.14
N ARG A 135 -24.71 -6.57 6.02
CA ARG A 135 -24.64 -6.32 7.47
C ARG A 135 -23.37 -6.87 8.10
N GLU A 136 -23.11 -8.16 7.93
CA GLU A 136 -21.92 -8.81 8.48
C GLU A 136 -20.64 -8.22 7.91
N ASN A 137 -20.65 -7.87 6.63
CA ASN A 137 -19.53 -7.22 5.98
C ASN A 137 -19.26 -5.80 6.47
N ILE A 138 -20.27 -5.03 6.89
CA ILE A 138 -20.07 -3.74 7.58
C ILE A 138 -19.26 -3.96 8.86
N PHE A 139 -19.62 -4.97 9.65
CA PHE A 139 -18.89 -5.30 10.87
C PHE A 139 -17.46 -5.80 10.60
N LEU A 140 -17.30 -6.66 9.60
CA LEU A 140 -15.99 -7.19 9.20
C LEU A 140 -15.07 -6.08 8.70
N ASN A 141 -15.51 -5.29 7.71
CA ASN A 141 -14.70 -4.22 7.13
C ASN A 141 -14.44 -3.11 8.14
N GLY A 142 -15.43 -2.71 8.94
CA GLY A 142 -15.23 -1.73 10.00
C GLY A 142 -14.16 -2.18 11.00
N ALA A 143 -14.16 -3.46 11.40
CA ALA A 143 -13.12 -4.00 12.27
C ALA A 143 -11.74 -4.03 11.61
N ILE A 144 -11.64 -4.40 10.32
CA ILE A 144 -10.39 -4.35 9.53
C ILE A 144 -9.82 -2.94 9.47
N LEU A 145 -10.69 -1.93 9.34
CA LEU A 145 -10.32 -0.51 9.33
C LEU A 145 -10.03 0.05 10.73
N GLY A 146 -10.15 -0.76 11.79
CA GLY A 146 -9.83 -0.36 13.16
C GLY A 146 -10.96 0.33 13.93
N MET A 147 -12.22 0.15 13.51
CA MET A 147 -13.39 0.56 14.30
C MET A 147 -13.68 -0.45 15.40
N LYS A 148 -14.02 0.02 16.60
CA LYS A 148 -14.55 -0.85 17.65
C LYS A 148 -15.96 -1.31 17.26
N ARG A 149 -16.35 -2.52 17.68
CA ARG A 149 -17.71 -3.04 17.43
C ARG A 149 -18.81 -2.08 17.92
N SER A 150 -18.56 -1.33 19.00
CA SER A 150 -19.47 -0.31 19.52
C SER A 150 -19.57 0.95 18.63
N GLU A 151 -18.47 1.40 18.01
CA GLU A 151 -18.50 2.47 17.00
C GLU A 151 -19.34 2.03 15.79
N ILE A 152 -19.08 0.82 15.27
CA ILE A 152 -19.81 0.29 14.10
C ILE A 152 -21.31 0.22 14.39
N LYS A 153 -21.71 -0.28 15.57
CA LYS A 153 -23.12 -0.33 15.97
C LYS A 153 -23.79 1.05 15.99
N LYS A 154 -23.09 2.07 16.50
CA LYS A 154 -23.63 3.44 16.58
C LYS A 154 -23.84 4.06 15.20
N LYS A 155 -22.96 3.74 14.25
CA LYS A 155 -22.97 4.30 12.88
C LYS A 155 -23.65 3.39 11.86
N PHE A 156 -24.18 2.25 12.29
CA PHE A 156 -24.65 1.21 11.38
C PHE A 156 -25.74 1.74 10.44
N ASP A 157 -26.77 2.39 11.00
CA ASP A 157 -27.90 2.89 10.22
C ASP A 157 -27.47 4.01 9.25
N GLU A 158 -26.53 4.87 9.67
CA GLU A 158 -25.95 5.92 8.83
C GLU A 158 -25.15 5.32 7.65
N ILE A 159 -24.32 4.31 7.90
CA ILE A 159 -23.58 3.58 6.85
C ILE A 159 -24.54 2.95 5.85
N VAL A 160 -25.57 2.27 6.35
CA VAL A 160 -26.56 1.58 5.51
C VAL A 160 -27.32 2.58 4.66
N HIS A 161 -27.76 3.69 5.26
CA HIS A 161 -28.43 4.76 4.54
C HIS A 161 -27.55 5.42 3.48
N PHE A 162 -26.30 5.76 3.83
CA PHE A 162 -25.36 6.39 2.92
C PHE A 162 -24.98 5.49 1.73
N SER A 163 -24.97 4.16 1.93
CA SER A 163 -24.68 3.20 0.87
C SER A 163 -25.85 2.93 -0.08
N GLU A 164 -27.07 3.32 0.29
CA GLU A 164 -28.32 3.08 -0.45
C GLU A 164 -28.51 1.58 -0.81
N VAL A 165 -28.17 0.67 0.11
CA VAL A 165 -28.36 -0.80 -0.03
C VAL A 165 -29.32 -1.39 1.00
N GLU A 166 -30.17 -0.57 1.61
CA GLU A 166 -31.06 -0.93 2.73
C GLU A 166 -31.87 -2.20 2.43
N ALA A 167 -32.48 -2.27 1.24
CA ALA A 167 -33.27 -3.41 0.80
C ALA A 167 -32.46 -4.72 0.64
N PHE A 168 -31.13 -4.61 0.50
CA PHE A 168 -30.22 -5.74 0.24
C PHE A 168 -29.28 -6.00 1.43
N ILE A 169 -29.44 -5.31 2.55
CA ILE A 169 -28.45 -5.35 3.63
C ILE A 169 -28.24 -6.76 4.21
N ASP A 170 -29.31 -7.56 4.25
CA ASP A 170 -29.29 -8.95 4.71
C ASP A 170 -29.12 -9.96 3.55
N THR A 171 -28.75 -9.49 2.35
CA THR A 171 -28.41 -10.33 1.19
C THR A 171 -26.90 -10.56 1.14
N PRO A 172 -26.42 -11.78 0.83
CA PRO A 172 -25.00 -12.05 0.63
C PRO A 172 -24.36 -11.16 -0.45
N VAL A 173 -23.18 -10.61 -0.16
CA VAL A 173 -22.50 -9.63 -1.02
C VAL A 173 -22.12 -10.20 -2.39
N LYS A 174 -21.96 -11.52 -2.54
CA LYS A 174 -21.80 -12.15 -3.86
C LYS A 174 -22.96 -11.89 -4.84
N ARG A 175 -24.13 -11.47 -4.34
CA ARG A 175 -25.30 -11.11 -5.15
C ARG A 175 -25.39 -9.61 -5.42
N TYR A 176 -24.47 -8.81 -4.87
CA TYR A 176 -24.44 -7.37 -5.10
C TYR A 176 -23.89 -7.09 -6.50
N SER A 177 -24.37 -6.02 -7.11
CA SER A 177 -23.66 -5.44 -8.25
C SER A 177 -22.33 -4.86 -7.78
N ILE A 178 -21.37 -4.71 -8.69
CA ILE A 178 -20.09 -4.05 -8.39
C ILE A 178 -20.31 -2.65 -7.78
N GLY A 179 -21.31 -1.91 -8.28
CA GLY A 179 -21.66 -0.59 -7.75
C GLY A 179 -22.18 -0.64 -6.32
N MET A 180 -23.01 -1.62 -5.96
CA MET A 180 -23.48 -1.79 -4.58
C MET A 180 -22.31 -2.11 -3.63
N THR A 181 -21.40 -2.99 -4.03
CA THR A 181 -20.21 -3.31 -3.23
C THR A 181 -19.34 -2.08 -3.04
N VAL A 182 -19.10 -1.29 -4.09
CA VAL A 182 -18.30 -0.05 -4.01
C VAL A 182 -18.98 1.01 -3.13
N ARG A 183 -20.30 1.19 -3.23
CA ARG A 183 -21.03 2.13 -2.37
C ARG A 183 -20.98 1.71 -0.91
N LEU A 184 -21.21 0.43 -0.62
CA LEU A 184 -21.16 -0.10 0.75
C LEU A 184 -19.74 0.01 1.33
N ALA A 185 -18.73 -0.34 0.55
CA ALA A 185 -17.33 -0.15 0.88
C ALA A 185 -17.09 1.31 1.28
N PHE A 186 -17.33 2.24 0.36
CA PHE A 186 -17.11 3.66 0.58
C PHE A 186 -17.88 4.20 1.78
N ALA A 187 -19.13 3.78 1.99
CA ALA A 187 -19.93 4.15 3.14
C ALA A 187 -19.25 3.75 4.47
N VAL A 188 -18.73 2.53 4.57
CA VAL A 188 -18.00 2.09 5.78
C VAL A 188 -16.76 2.94 6.01
N ALA A 189 -15.96 3.22 4.98
CA ALA A 189 -14.76 4.04 5.11
C ALA A 189 -15.05 5.51 5.45
N ALA A 190 -16.09 6.11 4.86
CA ALA A 190 -16.49 7.49 5.14
C ALA A 190 -16.96 7.70 6.59
N HIS A 191 -17.43 6.63 7.25
CA HIS A 191 -17.87 6.66 8.64
C HIS A 191 -16.79 6.21 9.64
N LEU A 192 -15.55 5.97 9.19
CA LEU A 192 -14.40 5.84 10.08
C LEU A 192 -14.03 7.21 10.65
N ASP A 193 -13.99 7.37 11.98
CA ASP A 193 -13.42 8.58 12.58
C ASP A 193 -11.90 8.55 12.33
N SER A 194 -11.49 9.29 11.30
CA SER A 194 -10.09 9.47 10.93
C SER A 194 -9.61 10.73 11.64
N ASP A 195 -8.72 10.57 12.61
CA ASP A 195 -8.08 11.68 13.35
C ASP A 195 -6.92 12.29 12.57
#